data_AF-A0A259I2C3-F1
#
_entry.id   AF-A0A259I2C3-F1
#
_cell.length_a   1.000
_cell.length_b   1.000
_cell.length_c   1.000
_cell.angle_alpha   90.00
_cell.angle_beta   90.00
_cell.angle_gamma   90.00
#
_symmetry.space_group_name_H-M   'P 1'
#
loop_
_entity.id
_entity.type
_entity.pdbx_description
1 polymer ?
#
loop_
_entity_poly.entity_id
_entity_poly.type
_entity_poly.pdbx_seq_one_letter_code
_entity_poly.pdbx_strand_id
1 'polypeptide(L)' 'KIIFPTRLNLERLAQFTTFEETRAHAEVTPVATISPFMEQHEGKPWLMIPDNLGYPVRGEPLERAQRG' A
#
# COMPACT_ATOMS: atom_id res chain seq x y z
N LYS A 1 -16.65 0.60 3.44
CA LYS A 1 -15.57 1.14 4.30
C LYS A 1 -14.35 0.24 4.11
N ILE A 2 -13.26 0.69 3.48
CA ILE A 2 -12.08 -0.15 3.17
C ILE A 2 -11.03 0.09 4.26
N ILE A 3 -10.49 -0.98 4.82
CA ILE A 3 -9.48 -0.91 5.88
C ILE A 3 -8.06 -0.76 5.31
N PHE A 4 -7.14 -0.27 6.13
CA PHE A 4 -5.71 -0.39 5.89
C PHE A 4 -5.25 -1.83 6.21
N PRO A 5 -4.35 -2.47 5.41
CA PRO A 5 -3.72 -1.97 4.17
C PRO A 5 -4.49 -2.32 2.89
N THR A 6 -5.70 -2.90 2.97
CA THR A 6 -6.50 -3.30 1.79
C THR A 6 -6.67 -2.18 0.77
N ARG A 7 -6.83 -0.93 1.22
CA ARG A 7 -6.88 0.23 0.32
C ARG A 7 -5.62 0.35 -0.55
N LEU A 8 -4.42 0.18 0.02
CA LEU A 8 -3.16 0.25 -0.74
C LEU A 8 -3.04 -0.87 -1.78
N ASN A 9 -3.60 -2.05 -1.51
CA ASN A 9 -3.69 -3.11 -2.52
C ASN A 9 -4.57 -2.69 -3.70
N LEU A 10 -5.68 -2.00 -3.46
CA LEU A 10 -6.52 -1.47 -4.53
C LEU A 10 -5.83 -0.35 -5.31
N GLU A 11 -5.15 0.58 -4.63
CA GLU A 11 -4.34 1.62 -5.29
C GLU A 11 -3.23 1.01 -6.16
N ARG A 12 -2.60 -0.07 -5.69
CA ARG A 12 -1.59 -0.82 -6.45
C ARG A 12 -2.19 -1.43 -7.72
N LEU A 13 -3.35 -2.09 -7.62
CA LEU A 13 -4.04 -2.70 -8.76
C LEU A 13 -4.58 -1.68 -9.74
N ALA A 14 -5.02 -0.51 -9.27
CA ALA A 14 -5.57 0.57 -10.09
C ALA A 14 -4.57 1.18 -11.08
N GLN A 15 -3.27 0.87 -10.95
CA GLN A 15 -2.24 1.28 -11.90
C GLN A 15 -2.32 0.52 -13.24
N PHE A 16 -3.00 -0.62 -13.28
CA PHE A 16 -3.01 -1.52 -14.43
C PHE A 16 -4.40 -1.59 -15.04
N THR A 17 -4.44 -1.69 -16.37
CA THR A 17 -5.68 -1.76 -17.14
C THR A 17 -5.98 -3.18 -17.61
N THR A 18 -4.97 -4.04 -17.66
CA THR A 18 -5.07 -5.42 -18.13
C THR A 18 -4.53 -6.43 -17.13
N PHE A 19 -4.96 -7.67 -17.31
CA PHE A 19 -4.44 -8.80 -16.56
C PHE A 19 -2.94 -9.00 -16.83
N GLU A 20 -2.52 -8.86 -18.09
CA GLU A 20 -1.15 -9.05 -18.54
C GLU A 20 -0.20 -8.07 -17.84
N GLU A 21 -0.55 -6.79 -17.76
CA GLU A 21 0.20 -5.77 -17.02
C GLU A 21 0.30 -6.11 -15.53
N THR A 22 -0.81 -6.48 -14.93
CA THR A 22 -0.87 -6.85 -13.50
C THR A 22 -0.01 -8.07 -13.21
N ARG A 23 -0.06 -9.08 -14.09
CA ARG A 23 0.74 -10.31 -14.00
C ARG A 23 2.22 -10.00 -14.13
N ALA A 24 2.63 -9.24 -15.14
CA ALA A 24 4.03 -8.86 -15.35
C ALA A 24 4.58 -8.11 -14.13
N HIS A 25 3.80 -7.19 -13.56
CA HIS A 25 4.17 -6.51 -12.32
C HIS A 25 4.30 -7.48 -11.13
N ALA A 26 3.37 -8.43 -10.98
CA ALA A 26 3.42 -9.42 -9.91
C ALA A 26 4.65 -10.33 -10.02
N GLU A 27 5.04 -10.74 -11.23
CA GLU A 27 6.21 -11.60 -11.48
C GLU A 27 7.53 -10.95 -11.06
N VAL A 28 7.65 -9.61 -11.16
CA VAL A 28 8.87 -8.87 -10.78
C VAL A 28 8.83 -8.30 -9.37
N THR A 29 7.69 -8.34 -8.68
CA THR A 29 7.57 -7.81 -7.32
C THR A 29 7.84 -8.88 -6.27
N PRO A 30 8.70 -8.64 -5.27
CA PRO A 30 8.92 -9.59 -4.18
C PRO A 30 7.64 -9.93 -3.40
N VAL A 31 7.50 -11.19 -3.01
CA VAL A 31 6.48 -11.62 -2.04
C VAL A 31 7.07 -11.46 -0.64
N ALA A 32 6.53 -10.51 0.13
CA ALA A 32 6.96 -10.24 1.49
C ALA A 32 5.76 -9.94 2.40
N THR A 33 5.94 -10.17 3.71
CA THR A 33 4.95 -9.82 4.72
C THR A 33 4.80 -8.30 4.80
N ILE A 34 3.56 -7.81 4.69
CA ILE A 34 3.23 -6.39 4.86
C ILE A 34 2.88 -6.15 6.33
N SER A 35 3.85 -5.65 7.10
CA SER A 35 3.63 -5.21 8.48
C SER A 35 3.53 -3.69 8.56
N PRO A 36 2.36 -3.12 8.92
CA PRO A 36 2.21 -1.69 9.09
C PRO A 36 3.06 -1.13 10.25
N PHE A 37 3.60 0.06 10.08
CA PHE A 37 4.34 0.78 11.13
C PHE A 37 4.01 2.27 11.12
N MET A 38 4.28 2.96 12.23
CA MET A 38 4.03 4.41 12.34
C MET A 38 5.27 5.21 11.97
N GLU A 39 5.08 6.28 11.20
CA GLU A 39 6.10 7.31 10.92
C GLU A 39 5.53 8.70 11.22
N GLN A 40 6.41 9.69 11.39
CA GLN A 40 6.05 11.10 11.50
C GLN A 40 6.37 11.83 10.20
N HIS A 41 5.36 12.36 9.52
CA HIS A 41 5.52 13.18 8.32
C HIS A 41 4.95 14.57 8.61
N GLU A 42 5.78 15.61 8.48
CA GLU A 42 5.39 17.01 8.73
C GLU A 42 4.70 17.22 10.10
N GLY A 43 5.16 16.49 11.13
CA GLY A 43 4.61 16.55 12.49
C GLY A 43 3.28 15.82 12.70
N LYS A 44 2.79 15.09 11.69
CA LYS A 44 1.58 14.26 11.79
C LYS A 44 1.93 12.78 11.75
N PRO A 45 1.22 11.93 12.53
CA PRO A 45 1.45 10.49 12.50
C PRO A 45 0.83 9.88 11.23
N TRP A 46 1.61 9.04 10.56
CA TRP A 46 1.21 8.28 9.39
C TRP A 46 1.31 6.80 9.65
N LEU A 47 0.40 6.02 9.07
CA LEU A 47 0.48 4.57 9.04
C LEU A 47 1.04 4.13 7.69
N MET A 48 2.21 3.51 7.73
CA MET A 48 3.04 3.17 6.57
C MET A 48 3.17 1.67 6.39
N ILE A 49 3.50 1.24 5.17
CA ILE A 49 3.95 -0.11 4.84
C ILE A 49 5.39 -0.09 4.28
N PRO A 50 6.09 -1.23 4.26
CA PRO A 50 7.44 -1.30 3.69
C PRO A 50 7.50 -0.79 2.25
N ASP A 51 8.65 -0.25 1.87
CA ASP A 51 8.93 0.17 0.51
C ASP A 51 9.28 -1.02 -0.39
N ASN A 52 9.53 -0.76 -1.68
CA ASN A 52 10.01 -1.76 -2.64
C ASN A 52 9.10 -2.98 -2.88
N LEU A 53 7.82 -2.89 -2.52
CA LEU A 53 6.81 -3.96 -2.71
C LEU A 53 5.74 -3.60 -3.75
N GLY A 54 6.06 -2.68 -4.67
CA GLY A 54 5.21 -2.34 -5.82
C GLY A 54 3.98 -1.49 -5.49
N TYR A 55 3.98 -0.79 -4.34
CA TYR A 55 2.90 0.13 -3.95
C TYR A 55 3.23 1.57 -4.37
N PRO A 56 2.34 2.25 -5.13
CA PRO A 56 2.55 3.64 -5.55
C PRO A 56 2.38 4.61 -4.37
N VAL A 57 1.53 4.24 -3.43
CA VAL A 57 1.28 4.95 -2.17
C VAL A 57 1.60 4.00 -1.02
N ARG A 58 2.50 4.40 -0.13
CA ARG A 58 3.01 3.55 0.96
C ARG A 58 2.33 3.80 2.31
N GLY A 59 1.38 4.72 2.39
CA GLY A 59 0.72 5.00 3.66
C GLY A 59 -0.34 6.08 3.57
N GLU A 60 -0.95 6.38 4.71
CA GLU A 60 -1.90 7.47 4.87
C GLU A 60 -1.82 8.08 6.27
N PRO A 61 -2.30 9.32 6.47
CA PRO A 61 -2.42 9.91 7.80
C PRO A 61 -3.20 8.98 8.75
N LEU A 62 -2.71 8.81 9.98
CA LEU A 62 -3.29 7.88 10.94
C LEU A 62 -4.76 8.19 11.25
N GLU A 63 -5.15 9.47 11.22
CA GLU A 63 -6.54 9.93 11.39
C GLU A 63 -7.50 9.39 10.31
N ARG A 64 -6.98 9.15 9.10
CA ARG A 64 -7.74 8.59 7.97
C ARG A 64 -7.69 7.07 7.96
N ALA A 65 -6.62 6.48 8.50
CA ALA A 65 -6.40 5.04 8.51
C ALA A 65 -7.47 4.32 9.35
N GLN A 66 -8.40 3.67 8.66
CA GLN A 66 -9.40 2.83 9.29
C GLN A 66 -8.83 1.43 9.48
N ARG A 67 -8.88 0.95 10.72
CA ARG A 67 -8.49 -0.41 11.10
C ARG A 67 -9.76 -1.24 11.31
N GLY A 68 -9.64 -2.54 11.04
CA GLY A 68 -10.67 -3.52 11.40
C GLY A 68 -10.66 -3.78 12.90
#